data_AF-A0A1R3GR46-F1
#
_entry.id   AF-A0A1R3GR46-F1
#
_cell.length_a   1.000
_cell.length_b   1.000
_cell.length_c   1.000
_cell.angle_alpha   90.00
_cell.angle_beta   90.00
_cell.angle_gamma   90.00
#
_symmetry.space_group_name_H-M   'P 1'
#
loop_
_entity.id
_entity.type
_entity.pdbx_description
1 polymer ?
#
loop_
_entity_poly.entity_id
_entity_poly.type
_entity_poly.pdbx_seq_one_letter_code
_entity_poly.pdbx_strand_id
1 'polypeptide(L)'
;MSYDPSTEPKVDDRDLPAAKRAKTDGLKIYSPEDLRVFTDNFSTNNLIGKTQFGQVYRGKIEETGKETQSVTIKTWNDRVERYRVHDDRKDLLEDFNPLIFDFGLMSGGIIGKKSLAKKTTPMTPGYCDMFGCLSGYWTRWSDVYSYGGILIELIAKRITDMEDYGKVRILNTSRWALNEVESGKRPIDLVDLSLQKDKDYNVSDALLVAELGMSCIELYPEKRPRMRQIVRRLKELSIVKEHGN
;
A
#
# COMPACT_ATOMS: atom_id res chain seq x y z
N MET A 1 -19.40 -6.33 -18.58
CA MET A 1 -19.00 -7.66 -18.07
C MET A 1 -18.75 -7.53 -16.58
N SER A 2 -19.45 -8.28 -15.74
CA SER A 2 -19.21 -8.31 -14.30
C SER A 2 -17.97 -9.16 -14.01
N TYR A 3 -16.95 -8.56 -13.40
CA TYR A 3 -15.79 -9.28 -12.89
C TYR A 3 -16.24 -10.29 -11.82
N ASP A 4 -15.83 -11.56 -11.96
CA ASP A 4 -16.14 -12.66 -11.03
C ASP A 4 -14.87 -13.05 -10.26
N PRO A 5 -14.74 -12.66 -8.98
CA PRO A 5 -13.57 -12.97 -8.16
C PRO A 5 -13.35 -14.47 -7.94
N SER A 6 -14.38 -15.30 -8.10
CA SER A 6 -14.26 -16.76 -7.96
C SER A 6 -13.51 -17.42 -9.13
N THR A 7 -13.32 -16.68 -10.22
CA THR A 7 -12.53 -17.10 -11.39
C THR A 7 -11.06 -16.71 -11.29
N GLU A 8 -10.66 -15.97 -10.24
CA GLU A 8 -9.23 -15.73 -10.00
C GLU A 8 -8.54 -17.07 -9.71
N PRO A 9 -7.44 -17.39 -10.43
CA PRO A 9 -6.69 -18.59 -10.11
C PRO A 9 -6.20 -18.50 -8.67
N LYS A 10 -6.59 -19.47 -7.84
CA LYS A 10 -5.99 -19.71 -6.53
C LYS A 10 -4.55 -20.15 -6.77
N VAL A 11 -3.65 -19.19 -6.97
CA VAL A 11 -2.24 -19.49 -7.13
C VAL A 11 -1.67 -19.73 -5.75
N ASP A 12 -1.58 -21.00 -5.36
CA ASP A 12 -0.71 -21.43 -4.29
C ASP A 12 0.74 -21.13 -4.73
N ASP A 13 1.46 -20.36 -3.92
CA ASP A 13 2.85 -20.02 -4.22
C ASP A 13 3.77 -21.23 -4.26
N ARG A 14 3.30 -22.39 -3.77
CA ARG A 14 4.00 -23.68 -3.86
C ARG A 14 3.97 -24.28 -5.27
N ASP A 15 3.02 -23.89 -6.13
CA ASP A 15 2.82 -24.48 -7.47
C ASP A 15 3.64 -23.80 -8.59
N LEU A 16 4.49 -22.82 -8.26
CA LEU A 16 5.40 -22.20 -9.23
C LEU A 16 6.60 -23.12 -9.51
N PRO A 17 6.97 -23.34 -10.79
CA PRO A 17 8.17 -24.11 -11.16
C PRO A 17 9.41 -23.55 -10.45
N ALA A 18 10.28 -24.42 -9.94
CA ALA A 18 11.45 -24.04 -9.14
C ALA A 18 12.34 -22.96 -9.81
N ALA A 19 12.37 -22.90 -11.14
CA ALA A 19 13.10 -21.91 -11.93
C ALA A 19 12.52 -20.47 -11.91
N LYS A 20 11.30 -20.25 -11.41
CA LYS A 20 10.69 -18.92 -11.24
C LYS A 20 10.64 -18.44 -9.77
N ARG A 21 11.23 -19.20 -8.84
CA ARG A 21 11.45 -18.72 -7.47
C ARG A 21 12.58 -17.68 -7.52
N ALA A 22 12.21 -16.40 -7.62
CA ALA A 22 13.16 -15.32 -7.40
C ALA A 22 13.85 -15.55 -6.04
N LYS A 23 15.19 -15.49 -5.99
CA LYS A 23 15.94 -15.55 -4.73
C LYS A 23 15.35 -14.53 -3.75
N THR A 24 14.79 -15.01 -2.66
CA THR A 24 14.21 -14.22 -1.56
C THR A 24 15.27 -13.86 -0.54
N ASP A 25 16.48 -13.52 -0.98
CA ASP A 25 17.58 -13.21 -0.06
C ASP A 25 17.14 -12.03 0.83
N GLY A 26 16.99 -12.30 2.13
CA GLY A 26 16.55 -11.35 3.16
C GLY A 26 15.04 -11.13 3.32
N LEU A 27 14.14 -11.82 2.60
CA LEU A 27 12.68 -11.71 2.78
C LEU A 27 12.19 -12.88 3.64
N LYS A 28 11.87 -12.60 4.92
CA LYS A 28 11.31 -13.61 5.83
C LYS A 28 9.82 -13.77 5.54
N ILE A 29 9.45 -14.98 5.11
CA ILE A 29 8.06 -15.36 4.88
C ILE A 29 7.54 -15.98 6.17
N TYR A 30 6.43 -15.45 6.69
CA TYR A 30 5.75 -15.95 7.88
C TYR A 30 4.51 -16.74 7.49
N SER A 31 4.32 -17.88 8.13
CA SER A 31 3.15 -18.74 8.01
C SER A 31 1.92 -18.15 8.73
N PRO A 32 0.69 -18.61 8.43
CA PRO A 32 -0.48 -18.26 9.23
C PRO A 32 -0.33 -18.56 10.72
N GLU A 33 0.39 -19.64 11.07
CA GLU A 33 0.71 -20.02 12.44
C GLU A 33 1.63 -18.99 13.11
N ASP A 34 2.67 -18.51 12.40
CA ASP A 34 3.52 -17.44 12.89
C ASP A 34 2.70 -16.17 13.20
N LEU A 35 1.78 -15.80 12.30
CA LEU A 35 0.90 -14.64 12.51
C LEU A 35 -0.01 -14.80 13.73
N ARG A 36 -0.49 -16.03 14.02
CA ARG A 36 -1.22 -16.31 15.27
C ARG A 36 -0.32 -16.09 16.47
N VAL A 37 0.91 -16.60 16.47
CA VAL A 37 1.86 -16.39 17.57
C VAL A 37 2.11 -14.89 17.78
N PHE A 38 2.39 -14.14 16.72
CA PHE A 38 2.71 -12.72 16.81
C PHE A 38 1.56 -11.87 17.35
N THR A 39 0.31 -12.31 17.16
CA THR A 39 -0.90 -11.56 17.53
C THR A 39 -1.59 -12.12 18.79
N ASP A 40 -0.98 -13.07 19.51
CA ASP A 40 -1.62 -13.81 20.60
C ASP A 40 -2.96 -14.43 20.15
N ASN A 41 -2.87 -15.25 19.11
CA ASN A 41 -3.99 -15.90 18.41
C ASN A 41 -5.09 -14.91 17.98
N PHE A 42 -4.69 -13.77 17.40
CA PHE A 42 -5.60 -12.69 16.99
C PHE A 42 -6.48 -12.17 18.14
N SER A 43 -5.90 -12.08 19.35
CA SER A 43 -6.57 -11.56 20.54
C SER A 43 -7.19 -10.18 20.30
N THR A 44 -8.38 -9.95 20.85
CA THR A 44 -9.06 -8.64 20.79
C THR A 44 -8.28 -7.54 21.51
N ASN A 45 -7.42 -7.90 22.46
CA ASN A 45 -6.54 -6.94 23.13
C ASN A 45 -5.45 -6.41 22.19
N ASN A 46 -5.09 -7.19 21.17
CA ASN A 46 -4.16 -6.80 20.12
C ASN A 46 -4.88 -6.19 18.92
N LEU A 47 -6.21 -6.23 18.85
CA LEU A 47 -6.97 -5.60 17.77
C LEU A 47 -6.77 -4.08 17.85
N ILE A 48 -6.13 -3.52 16.82
CA ILE A 48 -6.05 -2.08 16.61
C ILE A 48 -7.38 -1.59 16.08
N GLY A 49 -7.91 -2.29 15.06
CA GLY A 49 -9.10 -1.84 14.36
C GLY A 49 -9.66 -2.83 13.38
N LYS A 50 -10.92 -2.63 13.00
CA LYS A 50 -11.50 -3.25 11.82
C LYS A 50 -11.49 -2.25 10.68
N THR A 51 -11.22 -2.74 9.48
CA THR A 51 -11.37 -1.96 8.25
C THR A 51 -12.44 -2.57 7.40
N GLN A 52 -12.76 -1.85 6.33
CA GLN A 52 -13.55 -2.36 5.23
C GLN A 52 -12.98 -3.65 4.59
N PHE A 53 -11.72 -4.02 4.85
CA PHE A 53 -11.04 -5.16 4.21
C PHE A 53 -10.59 -6.27 5.17
N GLY A 54 -10.94 -6.14 6.45
CA GLY A 54 -10.59 -7.13 7.45
C GLY A 54 -10.23 -6.50 8.79
N GLN A 55 -9.27 -7.07 9.49
CA GLN A 55 -8.97 -6.73 10.88
C GLN A 55 -7.47 -6.61 11.09
N VAL A 56 -7.08 -5.66 11.92
CA VAL A 56 -5.69 -5.28 12.04
C VAL A 56 -5.25 -5.26 13.46
N TYR A 57 -4.10 -5.90 13.67
CA TYR A 57 -3.62 -6.29 14.97
C TYR A 57 -2.22 -5.72 15.21
N ARG A 58 -1.94 -5.36 16.46
CA ARG A 58 -0.59 -5.24 16.98
C ARG A 58 0.01 -6.64 16.98
N GLY A 59 1.16 -6.79 16.35
CA GLY A 59 1.95 -8.00 16.36
C GLY A 59 3.31 -7.77 17.00
N LYS A 60 3.89 -8.81 17.60
CA LYS A 60 5.27 -8.82 18.07
C LYS A 60 6.00 -9.99 17.46
N ILE A 61 7.13 -9.72 16.83
CA ILE A 61 8.02 -10.73 16.30
C ILE A 61 9.18 -10.85 17.29
N GLU A 62 9.27 -12.01 17.93
CA GLU A 62 10.33 -12.35 18.87
C GLU A 62 11.22 -13.41 18.23
N GLU A 63 12.44 -13.01 17.87
CA GLU A 63 13.47 -13.92 17.37
C GLU A 63 14.57 -14.08 18.41
N THR A 64 14.99 -15.31 18.66
CA THR A 64 16.08 -15.59 19.61
C THR A 64 17.34 -14.81 19.22
N GLY A 65 17.83 -13.96 20.13
CA GLY A 65 19.03 -13.16 19.94
C GLY A 65 18.81 -11.84 19.19
N LYS A 66 17.56 -11.42 18.94
CA LYS A 66 17.21 -10.11 18.38
C LYS A 66 16.23 -9.36 19.28
N GLU A 67 16.21 -8.04 19.13
CA GLU A 67 15.18 -7.22 19.79
C GLU A 67 13.79 -7.54 19.25
N THR A 68 12.78 -7.45 20.13
CA THR A 68 11.39 -7.63 19.77
C THR A 68 10.96 -6.57 18.78
N GLN A 69 10.54 -7.00 17.59
CA GLN A 69 10.05 -6.10 16.57
C GLN A 69 8.53 -5.94 16.69
N SER A 70 8.06 -4.71 16.93
CA SER A 70 6.64 -4.38 16.87
C SER A 70 6.21 -4.23 15.42
N VAL A 71 5.13 -4.92 15.02
CA VAL A 71 4.60 -4.91 13.66
C VAL A 71 3.09 -4.68 13.67
N THR A 72 2.55 -4.24 12.53
CA THR A 72 1.11 -4.17 12.30
C THR A 72 0.73 -5.28 11.33
N ILE A 73 -0.19 -6.17 11.72
CA ILE A 73 -0.62 -7.33 10.93
C ILE A 73 -2.05 -7.08 10.46
N LYS A 74 -2.23 -6.92 9.15
CA LYS A 74 -3.55 -6.82 8.51
C LYS A 74 -3.98 -8.19 8.00
N THR A 75 -5.07 -8.69 8.57
CA THR A 75 -5.76 -9.88 8.07
C THR A 75 -6.78 -9.45 7.02
N TRP A 76 -6.87 -10.22 5.94
CA TRP A 76 -7.88 -10.05 4.92
C TRP A 76 -9.08 -10.93 5.21
N ASN A 77 -10.28 -10.39 5.00
CA ASN A 77 -11.47 -11.20 4.95
C ASN A 77 -11.70 -11.61 3.48
N ASP A 78 -11.37 -12.84 3.10
CA ASP A 78 -11.48 -13.34 1.71
C ASP A 78 -12.95 -13.40 1.20
N ARG A 79 -13.92 -13.10 2.07
CA ARG A 79 -15.28 -12.86 1.62
C ARG A 79 -15.28 -11.54 0.90
N VAL A 80 -15.59 -11.60 -0.39
CA VAL A 80 -15.88 -10.45 -1.26
C VAL A 80 -17.07 -9.70 -0.65
N GLU A 81 -16.82 -8.86 0.36
CA GLU A 81 -17.84 -8.09 1.00
C GLU A 81 -18.14 -6.89 0.11
N ARG A 82 -19.37 -6.86 -0.41
CA ARG A 82 -19.93 -5.62 -0.95
C ARG A 82 -19.83 -4.56 0.15
N TYR A 83 -19.27 -3.43 -0.23
CA TYR A 83 -19.10 -2.21 0.55
C TYR A 83 -20.05 -2.09 1.76
N ARG A 84 -19.51 -2.26 2.98
CA ARG A 84 -20.14 -1.88 4.25
C ARG A 84 -19.31 -0.76 4.88
N VAL A 85 -19.95 0.35 5.19
CA VAL A 85 -19.32 1.47 5.89
C VAL A 85 -19.09 1.04 7.35
N HIS A 86 -17.84 0.83 7.75
CA HIS A 86 -17.46 0.63 9.15
C HIS A 86 -17.02 1.99 9.73
N ASP A 87 -17.64 2.43 10.84
CA ASP A 87 -17.41 3.74 11.51
C ASP A 87 -16.43 3.59 12.69
N ASP A 88 -15.34 2.84 12.49
CA ASP A 88 -14.43 2.42 13.59
C ASP A 88 -13.27 3.42 13.78
N ARG A 89 -13.40 4.66 13.26
CA ARG A 89 -12.31 5.66 13.23
C ARG A 89 -11.94 6.25 14.59
N LYS A 90 -12.84 6.12 15.57
CA LYS A 90 -12.72 6.80 16.87
C LYS A 90 -11.74 6.11 17.81
N ASP A 91 -11.58 4.79 17.71
CA ASP A 91 -10.73 4.00 18.61
C ASP A 91 -9.27 3.88 18.12
N LEU A 92 -8.97 4.41 16.92
CA LEU A 92 -7.69 4.20 16.19
C LEU A 92 -6.64 5.30 16.42
N LEU A 93 -6.97 6.36 17.15
CA LEU A 93 -6.22 7.62 17.14
C LEU A 93 -5.78 8.13 18.52
N GLU A 94 -6.09 7.43 19.62
CA GLU A 94 -5.76 7.92 20.97
C GLU A 94 -4.27 7.77 21.34
N ASP A 95 -3.54 6.84 20.70
CA ASP A 95 -2.10 6.68 20.94
C ASP A 95 -1.28 7.34 19.82
N PHE A 96 -0.63 8.45 20.13
CA PHE A 96 0.21 9.31 19.27
C PHE A 96 1.47 8.63 18.69
N ASN A 97 1.30 7.55 17.93
CA ASN A 97 2.28 7.10 16.94
C ASN A 97 1.50 6.78 15.67
N PRO A 98 1.81 7.39 14.51
CA PRO A 98 1.20 7.01 13.25
C PRO A 98 1.66 5.60 12.88
N LEU A 99 0.99 4.59 13.43
CA LEU A 99 1.02 3.23 12.94
C LEU A 99 0.37 3.29 11.56
N ILE A 100 1.14 2.99 10.52
CA ILE A 100 0.70 3.01 9.13
C ILE A 100 -0.53 2.12 9.02
N PHE A 101 -1.72 2.74 8.97
CA PHE A 101 -2.95 1.98 8.97
C PHE A 101 -3.93 2.43 7.90
N ASP A 102 -4.29 1.46 7.05
CA ASP A 102 -5.12 1.54 5.84
C ASP A 102 -4.86 2.80 5.03
N PHE A 103 -3.98 2.71 4.03
CA PHE A 103 -3.65 3.83 3.13
C PHE A 103 -4.90 4.52 2.57
N GLY A 104 -6.03 3.81 2.47
CA GLY A 104 -7.30 4.41 2.11
C GLY A 104 -7.87 5.43 3.11
N LEU A 105 -7.51 5.43 4.39
CA LEU A 105 -8.22 6.22 5.41
C LEU A 105 -7.55 7.55 5.79
N MET A 106 -6.31 7.77 5.37
CA MET A 106 -5.53 8.97 5.71
C MET A 106 -4.69 9.42 4.52
N SER A 107 -4.56 10.74 4.30
CA SER A 107 -3.53 11.33 3.42
C SER A 107 -2.64 12.29 4.18
N GLY A 108 -1.39 12.40 3.73
CA GLY A 108 -0.46 13.45 4.18
C GLY A 108 0.15 13.21 5.55
N GLY A 109 0.70 14.29 6.14
CA GLY A 109 1.49 14.22 7.36
C GLY A 109 3.00 14.10 7.10
N ILE A 110 3.41 13.31 6.10
CA ILE A 110 4.77 13.34 5.55
C ILE A 110 4.89 14.48 4.53
N ILE A 111 3.94 14.53 3.60
CA ILE A 111 3.79 15.60 2.61
C ILE A 111 2.46 16.29 2.87
N GLY A 112 2.49 17.61 3.02
CA GLY A 112 1.28 18.41 3.27
C GLY A 112 0.58 18.10 4.61
N LYS A 113 -0.60 18.68 4.79
CA LYS A 113 -1.38 18.54 6.03
C LYS A 113 -2.00 17.14 6.13
N LYS A 114 -1.94 16.52 7.31
CA LYS A 114 -2.63 15.27 7.59
C LYS A 114 -4.15 15.46 7.46
N SER A 115 -4.80 14.58 6.71
CA SER A 115 -6.24 14.58 6.46
C SER A 115 -6.81 13.16 6.60
N LEU A 116 -8.02 13.03 7.12
CA LEU A 116 -8.70 11.77 7.38
C LEU A 116 -9.95 11.64 6.52
N ALA A 117 -10.24 10.44 6.02
CA ALA A 117 -11.47 10.13 5.31
C ALA A 117 -12.70 10.64 6.10
N LYS A 118 -13.69 11.23 5.42
CA LYS A 118 -14.93 11.80 6.03
C LYS A 118 -15.99 10.73 6.23
N LYS A 119 -16.93 10.86 7.18
CA LYS A 119 -17.94 9.79 7.42
C LYS A 119 -18.76 9.45 6.17
N THR A 120 -18.96 10.44 5.31
CA THR A 120 -19.68 10.35 4.04
C THR A 120 -18.82 9.87 2.87
N THR A 121 -17.50 9.76 3.05
CA THR A 121 -16.56 9.32 2.02
C THR A 121 -15.65 8.25 2.61
N PRO A 122 -15.80 6.98 2.23
CA PRO A 122 -15.13 5.85 2.89
C PRO A 122 -13.61 5.95 2.88
N MET A 123 -13.06 6.71 1.93
CA MET A 123 -11.67 6.63 1.58
C MET A 123 -11.15 7.98 1.08
N THR A 124 -9.86 8.21 1.26
CA THR A 124 -9.15 9.38 0.80
C THR A 124 -8.91 9.28 -0.70
N PRO A 125 -9.18 10.34 -1.49
CA PRO A 125 -9.26 10.22 -2.95
C PRO A 125 -7.93 9.85 -3.61
N GLY A 126 -6.81 10.23 -2.99
CA GLY A 126 -5.45 9.95 -3.48
C GLY A 126 -5.13 8.45 -3.61
N TYR A 127 -5.72 7.63 -2.74
CA TYR A 127 -5.40 6.21 -2.62
C TYR A 127 -6.55 5.29 -3.02
N CYS A 128 -7.65 5.82 -3.57
CA CYS A 128 -8.71 4.95 -4.09
C CYS A 128 -8.22 4.15 -5.29
N ASP A 129 -8.22 2.82 -5.16
CA ASP A 129 -8.15 1.91 -6.30
C ASP A 129 -9.28 2.21 -7.28
N MET A 130 -8.93 2.70 -8.47
CA MET A 130 -9.91 3.06 -9.50
C MET A 130 -10.75 1.85 -9.92
N PHE A 131 -10.16 0.66 -10.00
CA PHE A 131 -10.89 -0.56 -10.32
C PHE A 131 -11.85 -0.95 -9.18
N GLY A 132 -11.41 -0.83 -7.93
CA GLY A 132 -12.27 -1.07 -6.77
C GLY A 132 -13.44 -0.08 -6.69
N CYS A 133 -13.16 1.20 -6.91
CA CYS A 133 -14.15 2.27 -7.03
C CYS A 133 -15.17 1.97 -8.16
N LEU A 134 -14.74 1.48 -9.32
CA LEU A 134 -15.60 1.21 -10.48
C LEU A 134 -16.39 -0.12 -10.38
N SER A 135 -15.75 -1.16 -9.89
CA SER A 135 -16.30 -2.52 -9.86
C SER A 135 -17.09 -2.80 -8.58
N GLY A 136 -16.85 -2.03 -7.51
CA GLY A 136 -17.35 -2.30 -6.17
C GLY A 136 -16.63 -3.44 -5.46
N TYR A 137 -15.59 -4.02 -6.09
CA TYR A 137 -14.81 -5.13 -5.55
C TYR A 137 -13.45 -4.66 -5.07
N TRP A 138 -13.19 -4.88 -3.79
CA TRP A 138 -11.94 -4.53 -3.16
C TRP A 138 -11.21 -5.80 -2.78
N THR A 139 -9.93 -5.83 -3.10
CA THR A 139 -9.11 -7.03 -2.92
C THR A 139 -7.74 -6.64 -2.40
N ARG A 140 -6.88 -7.64 -2.17
CA ARG A 140 -5.45 -7.41 -1.92
C ARG A 140 -4.76 -6.51 -2.95
N TRP A 141 -5.29 -6.43 -4.16
CA TRP A 141 -4.77 -5.57 -5.22
C TRP A 141 -5.10 -4.10 -5.00
N SER A 142 -6.17 -3.80 -4.26
CA SER A 142 -6.50 -2.43 -3.88
C SER A 142 -5.46 -1.86 -2.93
N ASP A 143 -4.94 -2.66 -1.99
CA ASP A 143 -3.80 -2.25 -1.15
C ASP A 143 -2.53 -2.00 -1.98
N VAL A 144 -2.27 -2.82 -3.01
CA VAL A 144 -1.15 -2.58 -3.94
C VAL A 144 -1.32 -1.24 -4.64
N TYR A 145 -2.52 -0.93 -5.13
CA TYR A 145 -2.81 0.35 -5.77
C TYR A 145 -2.59 1.52 -4.81
N SER A 146 -3.14 1.45 -3.60
CA SER A 146 -2.98 2.49 -2.60
C SER A 146 -1.51 2.71 -2.22
N TYR A 147 -0.73 1.62 -2.11
CA TYR A 147 0.71 1.69 -1.90
C TYR A 147 1.44 2.37 -3.07
N GLY A 148 1.05 2.04 -4.31
CA GLY A 148 1.54 2.72 -5.51
C GLY A 148 1.27 4.23 -5.50
N GLY A 149 0.07 4.62 -5.08
CA GLY A 149 -0.30 6.01 -4.87
C GLY A 149 0.68 6.70 -3.92
N ILE A 150 1.01 6.09 -2.78
CA ILE A 150 1.98 6.65 -1.81
C ILE A 150 3.37 6.80 -2.42
N LEU A 151 3.86 5.79 -3.16
CA LEU A 151 5.16 5.91 -3.82
C LEU A 151 5.17 7.13 -4.76
N ILE A 152 4.11 7.32 -5.54
CA ILE A 152 3.97 8.46 -6.45
C ILE A 152 3.87 9.78 -5.67
N GLU A 153 3.09 9.83 -4.58
CA GLU A 153 3.00 11.03 -3.75
C GLU A 153 4.37 11.43 -3.20
N LEU A 154 5.16 10.47 -2.73
CA LEU A 154 6.50 10.68 -2.20
C LEU A 154 7.45 11.23 -3.27
N ILE A 155 7.49 10.61 -4.45
CA ILE A 155 8.42 11.06 -5.51
C ILE A 155 7.97 12.36 -6.18
N ALA A 156 6.68 12.61 -6.31
CA ALA A 156 6.13 13.80 -6.96
C ALA A 156 5.91 14.97 -5.99
N LYS A 157 6.13 14.74 -4.68
CA LYS A 157 5.78 15.67 -3.58
C LYS A 157 4.37 16.26 -3.73
N ARG A 158 3.46 15.43 -4.25
CA ARG A 158 2.09 15.79 -4.60
C ARG A 158 1.15 14.97 -3.75
N ILE A 159 0.21 15.64 -3.09
CA ILE A 159 -0.83 15.00 -2.28
C ILE A 159 -2.19 15.38 -2.82
N THR A 160 -3.15 14.44 -2.73
CA THR A 160 -4.57 14.75 -2.87
C THR A 160 -5.27 14.43 -1.56
N ASP A 161 -5.78 15.46 -0.89
CA ASP A 161 -6.46 15.30 0.39
C ASP A 161 -7.99 15.30 0.28
N MET A 162 -8.66 15.21 1.43
CA MET A 162 -10.12 15.24 1.51
C MET A 162 -10.76 16.60 1.24
N GLU A 163 -10.00 17.70 1.27
CA GLU A 163 -10.48 19.01 0.86
C GLU A 163 -10.57 19.08 -0.66
N ASP A 164 -9.78 18.28 -1.38
CA ASP A 164 -9.83 18.20 -2.84
C ASP A 164 -10.92 17.31 -3.41
N TYR A 165 -11.53 16.47 -2.57
CA TYR A 165 -12.61 15.57 -3.00
C TYR A 165 -13.81 16.34 -3.57
N GLY A 166 -14.22 15.98 -4.79
CA GLY A 166 -15.36 16.59 -5.48
C GLY A 166 -15.03 17.89 -6.23
N LYS A 167 -13.81 18.42 -6.14
CA LYS A 167 -13.38 19.55 -6.96
C LYS A 167 -13.09 19.07 -8.38
N VAL A 168 -13.96 19.44 -9.34
CA VAL A 168 -13.92 19.00 -10.75
C VAL A 168 -12.56 19.17 -11.44
N ARG A 169 -11.76 20.16 -11.02
CA ARG A 169 -10.48 20.50 -11.66
C ARG A 169 -9.25 19.85 -10.99
N ILE A 170 -9.43 19.11 -9.90
CA ILE A 170 -8.31 18.48 -9.20
C ILE A 170 -8.31 16.98 -9.47
N LEU A 171 -7.32 16.54 -10.24
CA LEU A 171 -7.04 15.12 -10.41
C LEU A 171 -6.36 14.60 -9.16
N ASN A 172 -6.85 13.45 -8.66
CA ASN A 172 -6.13 12.73 -7.61
C ASN A 172 -4.73 12.32 -8.11
N THR A 173 -3.78 12.14 -7.19
CA THR A 173 -2.36 11.93 -7.51
C THR A 173 -2.16 10.78 -8.49
N SER A 174 -2.84 9.65 -8.26
CA SER A 174 -2.74 8.49 -9.15
C SER A 174 -3.26 8.79 -10.57
N ARG A 175 -4.40 9.50 -10.71
CA ARG A 175 -4.93 9.88 -12.04
C ARG A 175 -4.06 10.92 -12.74
N TRP A 176 -3.51 11.87 -11.99
CA TRP A 176 -2.55 12.82 -12.53
C TRP A 176 -1.34 12.07 -13.12
N ALA A 177 -0.73 11.16 -12.36
CA ALA A 177 0.43 10.41 -12.83
C ALA A 177 0.15 9.57 -14.10
N LEU A 178 -1.01 8.92 -14.16
CA LEU A 178 -1.46 8.20 -15.36
C LEU A 178 -1.57 9.16 -16.56
N ASN A 179 -2.25 10.30 -16.40
CA ASN A 179 -2.42 11.27 -17.49
C ASN A 179 -1.09 11.84 -17.99
N GLU A 180 -0.15 12.13 -17.09
CA GLU A 180 1.18 12.62 -17.46
C GLU A 180 1.92 11.58 -18.33
N VAL A 181 1.90 10.31 -17.93
CA VAL A 181 2.54 9.23 -18.70
C VAL A 181 1.80 8.97 -20.03
N GLU A 182 0.47 8.99 -20.02
CA GLU A 182 -0.35 8.91 -21.24
C GLU A 182 -0.07 10.07 -22.22
N SER A 183 0.29 11.24 -21.69
CA SER A 183 0.70 12.40 -22.51
C SER A 183 2.11 12.31 -23.09
N GLY A 184 2.82 11.20 -22.85
CA GLY A 184 4.16 10.92 -23.39
C GLY A 184 5.31 11.19 -22.43
N LYS A 185 5.04 11.57 -21.17
CA LYS A 185 6.09 11.64 -20.15
C LYS A 185 6.54 10.25 -19.73
N ARG A 186 7.80 10.14 -19.31
CA ARG A 186 8.33 8.92 -18.70
C ARG A 186 8.09 8.96 -17.20
N PRO A 187 8.07 7.81 -16.50
CA PRO A 187 7.90 7.78 -15.06
C PRO A 187 8.88 8.67 -14.28
N ILE A 188 10.14 8.76 -14.71
CA ILE A 188 11.14 9.64 -14.08
C ILE A 188 10.78 11.12 -14.14
N ASP A 189 10.01 11.54 -15.14
CA ASP A 189 9.60 12.94 -15.31
C ASP A 189 8.49 13.33 -14.30
N LEU A 190 7.97 12.37 -13.51
CA LEU A 190 7.06 12.61 -12.39
C LEU A 190 7.79 13.01 -11.09
N VAL A 191 9.10 12.76 -11.01
CA VAL A 191 9.90 13.02 -9.81
C VAL A 191 10.08 14.52 -9.62
N ASP A 192 9.72 15.02 -8.44
CA ASP A 192 9.83 16.43 -8.09
C ASP A 192 11.30 16.88 -8.07
N LEU A 193 11.58 17.99 -8.76
CA LEU A 193 12.94 18.51 -8.92
C LEU A 193 13.59 18.91 -7.59
N SER A 194 12.83 19.17 -6.54
CA SER A 194 13.40 19.49 -5.22
C SER A 194 14.11 18.30 -4.58
N LEU A 195 13.72 17.06 -4.92
CA LEU A 195 14.38 15.86 -4.41
C LEU A 195 15.81 15.72 -4.92
N GLN A 196 16.12 16.26 -6.11
CA GLN A 196 17.47 16.22 -6.68
C GLN A 196 18.49 17.04 -5.88
N LYS A 197 18.03 17.87 -4.92
CA LYS A 197 18.88 18.67 -4.03
C LYS A 197 19.30 17.89 -2.79
N ASP A 198 18.65 16.76 -2.49
CA ASP A 198 19.00 15.93 -1.34
C ASP A 198 20.32 15.20 -1.59
N LYS A 199 21.21 15.21 -0.60
CA LYS A 199 22.56 14.61 -0.72
C LYS A 199 22.53 13.10 -1.03
N ASP A 200 21.47 12.42 -0.61
CA ASP A 200 21.30 10.98 -0.79
C ASP A 200 20.41 10.66 -2.00
N TYR A 201 20.10 11.65 -2.84
CA TYR A 201 19.34 11.45 -4.06
C TYR A 201 20.12 10.61 -5.08
N ASN A 202 19.50 9.54 -5.55
CA ASN A 202 20.02 8.70 -6.62
C ASN A 202 18.99 8.60 -7.76
N VAL A 203 19.42 8.92 -8.98
CA VAL A 203 18.53 8.94 -10.16
C VAL A 203 18.00 7.57 -10.53
N SER A 204 18.78 6.51 -10.34
CA SER A 204 18.36 5.14 -10.62
C SER A 204 17.33 4.66 -9.60
N ASP A 205 17.51 5.01 -8.32
CA ASP A 205 16.54 4.74 -7.26
C ASP A 205 15.22 5.49 -7.54
N ALA A 206 15.29 6.77 -7.91
CA ALA A 206 14.13 7.57 -8.24
C ALA A 206 13.36 7.00 -9.44
N LEU A 207 14.06 6.57 -10.50
CA LEU A 207 13.43 5.91 -11.65
C LEU A 207 12.76 4.59 -11.23
N LEU A 208 13.43 3.76 -10.43
CA LEU A 208 12.89 2.49 -9.96
C LEU A 208 11.60 2.70 -9.15
N VAL A 209 11.61 3.65 -8.20
CA VAL A 209 10.42 3.97 -7.39
C VAL A 209 9.29 4.51 -8.26
N ALA A 210 9.60 5.37 -9.24
CA ALA A 210 8.60 5.92 -10.16
C ALA A 210 7.93 4.82 -11.00
N GLU A 211 8.71 3.95 -11.63
CA GLU A 211 8.20 2.82 -12.41
C GLU A 211 7.41 1.84 -11.53
N LEU A 212 7.89 1.59 -10.31
CA LEU A 212 7.22 0.71 -9.37
C LEU A 212 5.86 1.30 -8.95
N GLY A 213 5.81 2.59 -8.61
CA GLY A 213 4.58 3.33 -8.32
C GLY A 213 3.59 3.22 -9.47
N MET A 214 4.02 3.50 -10.71
CA MET A 214 3.18 3.38 -11.90
C MET A 214 2.64 1.96 -12.11
N SER A 215 3.48 0.92 -11.93
CA SER A 215 3.03 -0.47 -12.06
C SER A 215 2.02 -0.88 -10.98
N CYS A 216 2.08 -0.27 -9.79
CA CYS A 216 1.16 -0.56 -8.70
C CYS A 216 -0.22 0.08 -8.94
N ILE A 217 -0.27 1.27 -9.56
CA ILE A 217 -1.52 1.98 -9.87
C ILE A 217 -2.13 1.59 -11.23
N GLU A 218 -1.65 0.51 -11.84
CA GLU A 218 -2.25 -0.06 -13.06
C GLU A 218 -3.74 -0.34 -12.84
N LEU A 219 -4.57 -0.02 -13.84
CA LEU A 219 -6.02 -0.11 -13.71
C LEU A 219 -6.45 -1.54 -13.41
N TYR A 220 -5.87 -2.51 -14.12
CA TYR A 220 -6.28 -3.90 -14.00
C TYR A 220 -5.51 -4.64 -12.90
N PRO A 221 -6.20 -5.21 -11.88
CA PRO A 221 -5.56 -5.87 -10.73
C PRO A 221 -4.51 -6.93 -11.09
N GLU A 222 -4.77 -7.74 -12.11
CA GLU A 222 -3.92 -8.86 -12.51
C GLU A 222 -2.58 -8.43 -13.13
N LYS A 223 -2.47 -7.16 -13.56
CA LYS A 223 -1.24 -6.58 -14.10
C LYS A 223 -0.36 -5.93 -13.03
N ARG A 224 -0.89 -5.74 -11.82
CA ARG A 224 -0.16 -5.14 -10.71
C ARG A 224 0.88 -6.13 -10.16
N PRO A 225 2.04 -5.66 -9.68
CA PRO A 225 3.00 -6.51 -9.01
C PRO A 225 2.46 -7.00 -7.65
N ARG A 226 2.87 -8.20 -7.24
CA ARG A 226 2.59 -8.69 -5.88
C ARG A 226 3.42 -7.90 -4.86
N MET A 227 2.90 -7.68 -3.66
CA MET A 227 3.65 -7.00 -2.57
C MET A 227 5.06 -7.56 -2.33
N ARG A 228 5.26 -8.88 -2.44
CA ARG A 228 6.60 -9.47 -2.32
C ARG A 228 7.59 -8.96 -3.39
N GLN A 229 7.10 -8.76 -4.62
CA GLN A 229 7.90 -8.28 -5.75
C GLN A 229 8.22 -6.80 -5.56
N ILE A 230 7.25 -6.03 -5.04
CA ILE A 230 7.42 -4.63 -4.66
C ILE A 230 8.53 -4.49 -3.61
N VAL A 231 8.42 -5.22 -2.49
CA VAL A 231 9.44 -5.21 -1.42
C VAL A 231 10.81 -5.62 -1.95
N ARG A 232 10.88 -6.66 -2.81
CA ARG A 232 12.14 -7.08 -3.43
C ARG A 232 12.78 -5.96 -4.25
N ARG A 233 12.00 -5.27 -5.10
CA ARG A 233 12.50 -4.14 -5.90
C ARG A 233 12.93 -2.96 -5.01
N LEU A 234 12.21 -2.67 -3.94
CA LEU A 234 12.60 -1.60 -3.00
C LEU A 234 13.89 -1.92 -2.26
N LYS A 235 14.18 -3.19 -1.96
CA LYS A 235 15.47 -3.61 -1.40
C LYS A 235 16.63 -3.50 -2.40
N GLU A 236 16.35 -3.37 -3.69
CA GLU A 236 17.39 -3.17 -4.71
C GLU A 236 17.86 -1.71 -4.78
N LEU A 237 17.14 -0.78 -4.15
CA LEU A 237 17.52 0.63 -4.06
C LEU A 237 18.87 0.81 -3.37
N SER A 238 19.69 1.69 -3.93
CA SER A 238 21.01 2.05 -3.42
C SER A 238 20.91 2.60 -2.00
N ILE A 239 19.97 3.53 -1.78
CA ILE A 239 19.72 4.13 -0.45
C ILE A 239 19.36 3.08 0.62
N VAL A 240 18.58 2.05 0.23
CA VAL A 240 18.18 0.99 1.16
C VAL A 240 19.35 0.05 1.45
N LYS A 241 20.21 -0.21 0.47
CA LYS A 241 21.43 -1.01 0.68
C LYS A 241 22.46 -0.29 1.55
N GLU A 242 22.53 1.04 1.44
CA GLU A 242 23.49 1.86 2.20
C GLU A 242 23.06 2.11 3.64
N HIS A 243 21.75 2.29 3.89
CA HIS A 243 21.22 2.68 5.20
C HIS A 243 20.29 1.66 5.88
N GLY A 244 19.92 0.57 5.20
CA GLY A 244 18.92 -0.39 5.67
C GLY A 244 19.45 -1.56 6.50
N ASN A 245 20.67 -1.45 7.07
CA ASN A 245 21.26 -2.44 7.97
C ASN A 245 21.05 -2.06 9.44
#